data_AF-A0A832WVT8-F1
#
_entry.id   AF-A0A832WVT8-F1
#
_cell.length_a   1.000
_cell.length_b   1.000
_cell.length_c   1.000
_cell.angle_alpha   90.00
_cell.angle_beta   90.00
_cell.angle_gamma   90.00
#
_symmetry.space_group_name_H-M   'P 1'
#
loop_
_entity.id
_entity.type
_entity.pdbx_description
1 polymer ?
#
loop_
_entity_poly.entity_id
_entity_poly.type
_entity_poly.pdbx_seq_one_letter_code
_entity_poly.pdbx_strand_id
1 'polypeptide(L)'
;MDKRFYEQLLTSNNKYDRLDGWRKADLLYKSIDLKSYKEYFLELLEDEDIDIALHAWQMLPQLIKLNIIDKNEYDEKKLVRALREGDINAWWIAYDLWKERIISLDLLKSNIEYFEKSLRSDPLTRISAWSLLPYFLEVGLIEKPDKDYLTELLEQPLNIHIKVNVVYLILELKEKGIINNVNVDAIKKVIEDPNFIKLSEAYEKDWRKALQYIHDKNIIREQ
;
A
#
# COMPACT_ATOMS: atom_id res chain seq x y z
N MET A 1 32.52 10.07 -12.04
CA MET A 1 31.71 8.97 -11.48
C MET A 1 32.63 7.76 -11.38
N ASP A 2 32.88 7.23 -10.18
CA ASP A 2 33.78 6.07 -10.02
C ASP A 2 33.00 4.79 -10.34
N LYS A 3 33.24 4.25 -11.54
CA LYS A 3 32.59 3.01 -12.03
C LYS A 3 32.81 1.85 -11.06
N ARG A 4 34.02 1.73 -10.51
CA ARG A 4 34.44 0.60 -9.68
C ARG A 4 33.69 0.58 -8.35
N PHE A 5 33.45 1.76 -7.77
CA PHE A 5 32.63 1.91 -6.57
C PHE A 5 31.20 1.38 -6.77
N TYR A 6 30.56 1.72 -7.90
CA TYR A 6 29.19 1.24 -8.15
C TYR A 6 29.13 -0.25 -8.47
N GLU A 7 30.10 -0.79 -9.20
CA GLU A 7 30.21 -2.24 -9.40
C GLU A 7 30.33 -2.98 -8.05
N GLN A 8 31.08 -2.44 -7.10
CA GLN A 8 31.18 -2.99 -5.74
C GLN A 8 29.86 -2.91 -4.96
N LEU A 9 29.08 -1.84 -5.12
CA LEU A 9 27.74 -1.77 -4.51
C LEU A 9 26.82 -2.85 -5.07
N LEU A 10 26.75 -3.02 -6.39
CA LEU A 10 25.86 -3.99 -7.05
C LEU A 10 26.08 -5.44 -6.59
N THR A 11 27.29 -5.77 -6.13
CA THR A 11 27.68 -7.10 -5.64
C THR A 11 27.98 -7.14 -4.15
N SER A 12 27.60 -6.09 -3.39
CA SER A 12 27.97 -5.99 -1.97
C SER A 12 27.39 -7.16 -1.16
N ASN A 13 28.17 -7.67 -0.21
CA ASN A 13 27.68 -8.64 0.78
C ASN A 13 26.69 -7.97 1.75
N ASN A 14 26.80 -6.66 1.95
CA ASN A 14 25.78 -5.91 2.66
C ASN A 14 24.61 -5.67 1.70
N LYS A 15 23.47 -6.29 2.02
CA LYS A 15 22.25 -6.26 1.20
C LYS A 15 21.67 -4.85 1.06
N TYR A 16 21.80 -4.00 2.07
CA TYR A 16 21.37 -2.61 1.99
C TYR A 16 22.22 -1.80 1.02
N ASP A 17 23.55 -1.95 1.08
CA ASP A 17 24.45 -1.34 0.08
C ASP A 17 24.13 -1.83 -1.33
N ARG A 18 23.78 -3.13 -1.44
CA ARG A 18 23.37 -3.75 -2.71
C ARG A 18 22.09 -3.16 -3.26
N LEU A 19 21.03 -3.08 -2.45
CA LEU A 19 19.78 -2.38 -2.79
C LEU A 19 20.08 -0.95 -3.24
N ASP A 20 20.96 -0.25 -2.52
CA ASP A 20 21.28 1.13 -2.81
C ASP A 20 22.09 1.31 -4.10
N GLY A 21 22.85 0.29 -4.50
CA GLY A 21 23.46 0.18 -5.82
C GLY A 21 22.42 -0.01 -6.93
N TRP A 22 21.53 -0.99 -6.78
CA TRP A 22 20.49 -1.29 -7.76
C TRP A 22 19.46 -0.16 -7.91
N ARG A 23 19.21 0.62 -6.86
CA ARG A 23 18.28 1.76 -6.89
C ARG A 23 18.72 2.85 -7.87
N LYS A 24 20.00 2.85 -8.23
CA LYS A 24 20.62 3.79 -9.15
C LYS A 24 20.78 3.21 -10.57
N ALA A 25 20.11 2.10 -10.89
CA ALA A 25 20.25 1.41 -12.18
C ALA A 25 19.94 2.31 -13.39
N ASP A 26 18.95 3.20 -13.30
CA ASP A 26 18.64 4.20 -14.35
C ASP A 26 19.75 5.22 -14.59
N LEU A 27 20.57 5.50 -13.58
CA LEU A 27 21.74 6.37 -13.74
C LEU A 27 22.93 5.60 -14.30
N LEU A 28 23.02 4.30 -13.98
CA LEU A 28 24.21 3.48 -14.23
C LEU A 28 24.15 2.68 -15.54
N TYR A 29 22.96 2.36 -16.08
CA TYR A 29 22.81 1.41 -17.20
C TYR A 29 23.56 1.77 -18.49
N LYS A 30 23.93 3.05 -18.67
CA LYS A 30 24.74 3.51 -19.81
C LYS A 30 26.25 3.33 -19.61
N SER A 31 26.69 3.18 -18.36
CA SER A 31 28.10 3.21 -17.96
C SER A 31 28.60 1.87 -17.44
N ILE A 32 27.67 1.04 -16.93
CA ILE A 32 27.92 -0.27 -16.36
C ILE A 32 27.04 -1.27 -17.09
N ASP A 33 27.63 -2.41 -17.45
CA ASP A 33 26.87 -3.56 -17.95
C ASP A 33 26.14 -4.25 -16.78
N LEU A 34 24.98 -3.71 -16.41
CA LEU A 34 24.18 -4.21 -15.29
C LEU A 34 23.71 -5.66 -15.50
N LYS A 35 23.60 -6.12 -16.75
CA LYS A 35 23.21 -7.51 -17.06
C LYS A 35 24.21 -8.52 -16.52
N SER A 36 25.49 -8.18 -16.55
CA SER A 36 26.56 -9.02 -16.00
C SER A 36 26.49 -9.18 -14.48
N TYR A 37 25.66 -8.39 -13.79
CA TYR A 37 25.51 -8.42 -12.33
C TYR A 37 24.11 -8.86 -11.86
N LYS A 38 23.17 -9.11 -12.78
CA LYS A 38 21.75 -9.29 -12.42
C LYS A 38 21.46 -10.41 -11.43
N GLU A 39 22.29 -11.46 -11.39
CA GLU A 39 22.14 -12.56 -10.41
C GLU A 39 22.17 -12.04 -8.96
N TYR A 40 23.01 -11.03 -8.67
CA TYR A 40 23.08 -10.41 -7.35
C TYR A 40 21.80 -9.66 -6.98
N PHE A 41 21.05 -9.16 -7.97
CA PHE A 41 19.74 -8.59 -7.74
C PHE A 41 18.68 -9.68 -7.57
N LEU A 42 18.70 -10.73 -8.40
CA LEU A 42 17.75 -11.83 -8.30
C LEU A 42 17.79 -12.47 -6.91
N GLU A 43 18.99 -12.62 -6.32
CA GLU A 43 19.16 -13.04 -4.93
C GLU A 43 18.39 -12.16 -3.93
N LEU A 44 18.29 -10.84 -4.15
CA LEU A 44 17.55 -9.94 -3.26
C LEU A 44 16.04 -10.18 -3.32
N LEU A 45 15.48 -10.62 -4.45
CA LEU A 45 14.04 -10.92 -4.56
C LEU A 45 13.61 -12.10 -3.67
N GLU A 46 14.59 -12.90 -3.23
CA GLU A 46 14.41 -14.15 -2.49
C GLU A 46 14.96 -14.05 -1.06
N ASP A 47 15.28 -12.84 -0.62
CA ASP A 47 15.93 -12.63 0.65
C ASP A 47 15.09 -13.15 1.82
N GLU A 48 15.77 -13.70 2.82
CA GLU A 48 15.10 -14.17 4.04
C GLU A 48 14.46 -13.00 4.81
N ASP A 49 15.04 -11.80 4.69
CA ASP A 49 14.48 -10.56 5.22
C ASP A 49 13.42 -10.01 4.25
N ILE A 50 12.17 -9.97 4.73
CA ILE A 50 11.01 -9.55 3.94
C ILE A 50 11.16 -8.09 3.48
N ASP A 51 11.74 -7.22 4.29
CA ASP A 51 11.89 -5.81 3.93
C ASP A 51 12.87 -5.69 2.77
N ILE A 52 13.99 -6.42 2.81
CA ILE A 52 14.98 -6.43 1.72
C ILE A 52 14.34 -6.97 0.43
N ALA A 53 13.61 -8.08 0.53
CA ALA A 53 12.90 -8.66 -0.61
C ALA A 53 11.89 -7.68 -1.21
N LEU A 54 11.07 -7.03 -0.39
CA LEU A 54 10.06 -6.06 -0.83
C LEU A 54 10.68 -4.86 -1.54
N HIS A 55 11.79 -4.32 -1.02
CA HIS A 55 12.51 -3.23 -1.70
C HIS A 55 13.04 -3.67 -3.06
N ALA A 56 13.56 -4.90 -3.17
CA ALA A 56 13.98 -5.44 -4.46
C ALA A 56 12.78 -5.60 -5.42
N TRP A 57 11.66 -6.16 -4.96
CA TRP A 57 10.43 -6.28 -5.75
C TRP A 57 9.94 -4.92 -6.26
N GLN A 58 9.98 -3.88 -5.44
CA GLN A 58 9.59 -2.52 -5.83
C GLN A 58 10.48 -1.94 -6.95
N MET A 59 11.74 -2.38 -7.05
CA MET A 59 12.71 -1.92 -8.05
C MET A 59 12.64 -2.72 -9.37
N LEU A 60 12.10 -3.94 -9.34
CA LEU A 60 11.99 -4.83 -10.48
C LEU A 60 11.34 -4.19 -11.75
N PRO A 61 10.26 -3.39 -11.66
CA PRO A 61 9.69 -2.71 -12.82
C PRO A 61 10.70 -1.88 -13.62
N GLN A 62 11.57 -1.16 -12.91
CA GLN A 62 12.59 -0.32 -13.52
C GLN A 62 13.63 -1.18 -14.24
N LEU A 63 14.05 -2.30 -13.64
CA LEU A 63 15.04 -3.19 -14.24
C LEU A 63 14.51 -3.91 -15.48
N ILE A 64 13.22 -4.29 -15.49
CA ILE A 64 12.55 -4.82 -16.67
C ILE A 64 12.48 -3.74 -17.77
N LYS A 65 12.09 -2.51 -17.43
CA LYS A 65 12.02 -1.39 -18.38
C LYS A 65 13.37 -1.07 -19.01
N LEU A 66 14.45 -1.23 -18.26
CA LEU A 66 15.83 -1.07 -18.73
C LEU A 66 16.37 -2.30 -19.47
N ASN A 67 15.53 -3.35 -19.65
CA ASN A 67 15.90 -4.61 -20.28
C ASN A 67 17.06 -5.32 -19.57
N ILE A 68 17.21 -5.12 -18.26
CA ILE A 68 18.27 -5.75 -17.45
C ILE A 68 17.83 -7.15 -16.98
N ILE A 69 16.55 -7.28 -16.63
CA ILE A 69 15.91 -8.52 -16.17
C ILE A 69 14.71 -8.81 -17.07
N ASP A 70 14.58 -10.06 -17.50
CA ASP A 70 13.44 -10.56 -18.26
C ASP A 70 12.40 -11.26 -17.36
N LYS A 71 11.16 -11.35 -17.82
CA LYS A 71 10.04 -11.94 -17.06
C LYS A 71 10.19 -13.41 -16.71
N ASN A 72 11.05 -14.13 -17.41
CA ASN A 72 11.35 -15.54 -17.17
C ASN A 72 12.52 -15.75 -16.19
N GLU A 73 13.09 -14.68 -15.65
CA GLU A 73 14.28 -14.73 -14.78
C GLU A 73 13.95 -14.62 -13.29
N TYR A 74 12.69 -14.30 -12.95
CA TYR A 74 12.20 -14.30 -11.58
C TYR A 74 10.97 -15.19 -11.44
N ASP A 75 10.75 -15.67 -10.23
CA ASP A 75 9.56 -16.45 -9.87
C ASP A 75 8.62 -15.59 -9.01
N GLU A 76 7.49 -15.18 -9.56
CA GLU A 76 6.49 -14.39 -8.86
C GLU A 76 5.97 -15.07 -7.58
N LYS A 77 6.07 -16.40 -7.47
CA LYS A 77 5.67 -17.13 -6.25
C LYS A 77 6.51 -16.75 -5.04
N LYS A 78 7.70 -16.19 -5.23
CA LYS A 78 8.56 -15.74 -4.13
C LYS A 78 7.98 -14.51 -3.41
N LEU A 79 7.11 -13.74 -4.07
CA LEU A 79 6.38 -12.64 -3.46
C LEU A 79 5.32 -13.11 -2.44
N VAL A 80 4.84 -14.36 -2.54
CA VAL A 80 3.77 -14.90 -1.66
C VAL A 80 4.13 -14.79 -0.19
N ARG A 81 5.40 -15.02 0.16
CA ARG A 81 5.85 -14.91 1.54
C ARG A 81 5.62 -13.49 2.07
N ALA A 82 5.96 -12.47 1.29
CA ALA A 82 5.74 -11.08 1.68
C ALA A 82 4.25 -10.73 1.77
N LEU A 83 3.39 -11.28 0.88
CA LEU A 83 1.93 -11.08 0.97
C LEU A 83 1.32 -11.68 2.24
N ARG A 84 1.91 -12.77 2.74
CA ARG A 84 1.44 -13.52 3.91
C ARG A 84 1.99 -12.98 5.23
N GLU A 85 3.28 -12.71 5.27
CA GLU A 85 4.05 -12.42 6.49
C GLU A 85 4.48 -10.95 6.60
N GLY A 86 4.52 -10.24 5.48
CA GLY A 86 4.85 -8.83 5.43
C GLY A 86 3.71 -7.95 5.91
N ASP A 87 4.00 -6.66 6.01
CA ASP A 87 2.99 -5.66 6.30
C ASP A 87 2.07 -5.41 5.08
N ILE A 88 1.10 -4.52 5.25
CA ILE A 88 0.16 -4.16 4.20
C ILE A 88 0.82 -3.51 2.96
N ASN A 89 2.05 -3.00 3.06
CA ASN A 89 2.78 -2.43 1.92
C ASN A 89 3.15 -3.49 0.89
N ALA A 90 3.29 -4.76 1.30
CA ALA A 90 3.47 -5.87 0.37
C ALA A 90 2.34 -5.94 -0.65
N TRP A 91 1.09 -5.68 -0.22
CA TRP A 91 -0.08 -5.66 -1.10
C TRP A 91 -0.13 -4.45 -2.03
N TRP A 92 0.33 -3.28 -1.57
CA TRP A 92 0.50 -2.10 -2.42
C TRP A 92 1.53 -2.36 -3.53
N ILE A 93 2.71 -2.87 -3.16
CA ILE A 93 3.76 -3.22 -4.12
C ILE A 93 3.24 -4.26 -5.11
N ALA A 94 2.56 -5.30 -4.65
CA ALA A 94 2.05 -6.34 -5.52
C ALA A 94 0.96 -5.82 -6.48
N TYR A 95 0.11 -4.89 -6.03
CA TYR A 95 -0.85 -4.23 -6.92
C TYR A 95 -0.15 -3.44 -8.04
N ASP A 96 0.89 -2.68 -7.71
CA ASP A 96 1.68 -1.93 -8.70
C ASP A 96 2.39 -2.89 -9.68
N LEU A 97 2.98 -3.98 -9.18
CA LEU A 97 3.59 -5.02 -10.00
C LEU A 97 2.58 -5.67 -10.96
N TRP A 98 1.36 -5.94 -10.49
CA TRP A 98 0.29 -6.48 -11.33
C TRP A 98 -0.13 -5.48 -12.42
N LYS A 99 -0.28 -4.20 -12.06
CA LYS A 99 -0.63 -3.12 -12.99
C LYS A 99 0.41 -2.96 -14.11
N GLU A 100 1.68 -3.13 -13.78
CA GLU A 100 2.82 -3.16 -14.72
C GLU A 100 2.97 -4.53 -15.44
N ARG A 101 2.04 -5.47 -15.21
CA ARG A 101 2.02 -6.83 -15.78
C ARG A 101 3.23 -7.67 -15.41
N ILE A 102 3.90 -7.38 -14.30
CA ILE A 102 5.10 -8.06 -13.83
C ILE A 102 4.73 -9.35 -13.09
N ILE A 103 3.64 -9.30 -12.34
CA ILE A 103 3.02 -10.48 -11.72
C ILE A 103 1.61 -10.72 -12.26
N SER A 104 1.14 -11.94 -12.13
CA SER A 104 -0.21 -12.34 -12.52
C SER A 104 -1.28 -11.91 -11.50
N LEU A 105 -2.50 -11.69 -11.99
CA LEU A 105 -3.65 -11.47 -11.10
C LEU A 105 -3.98 -12.75 -10.30
N ASP A 106 -3.71 -13.92 -10.89
CA ASP A 106 -3.96 -15.23 -10.27
C ASP A 106 -3.10 -15.44 -9.02
N LEU A 107 -1.86 -14.92 -9.01
CA LEU A 107 -1.01 -14.88 -7.82
C LEU A 107 -1.71 -14.14 -6.68
N LEU A 108 -2.27 -12.95 -6.95
CA LEU A 108 -2.96 -12.16 -5.94
C LEU A 108 -4.24 -12.86 -5.48
N LYS A 109 -5.05 -13.36 -6.41
CA LYS A 109 -6.30 -14.08 -6.12
C LYS A 109 -6.08 -15.31 -5.25
N SER A 110 -5.03 -16.08 -5.52
CA SER A 110 -4.71 -17.30 -4.75
C SER A 110 -4.28 -17.02 -3.32
N ASN A 111 -3.98 -15.75 -2.98
CA ASN A 111 -3.50 -15.32 -1.67
C ASN A 111 -4.40 -14.25 -1.03
N ILE A 112 -5.59 -13.98 -1.59
CA ILE A 112 -6.44 -12.86 -1.19
C ILE A 112 -6.89 -12.94 0.27
N GLU A 113 -6.96 -14.14 0.84
CA GLU A 113 -7.31 -14.38 2.25
C GLU A 113 -6.40 -13.66 3.25
N TYR A 114 -5.15 -13.35 2.90
CA TYR A 114 -4.24 -12.60 3.76
C TYR A 114 -4.59 -11.12 3.76
N PHE A 115 -4.95 -10.55 2.62
CA PHE A 115 -5.47 -9.19 2.54
C PHE A 115 -6.81 -9.04 3.27
N GLU A 116 -7.72 -10.01 3.13
CA GLU A 116 -9.01 -10.01 3.82
C GLU A 116 -8.86 -9.94 5.34
N LYS A 117 -7.83 -10.62 5.90
CA LYS A 117 -7.50 -10.51 7.32
C LYS A 117 -7.07 -9.10 7.71
N SER A 118 -6.36 -8.39 6.83
CA SER A 118 -5.93 -7.00 7.06
C SER A 118 -7.10 -6.01 7.18
N LEU A 119 -8.24 -6.27 6.50
CA LEU A 119 -9.45 -5.44 6.61
C LEU A 119 -10.05 -5.40 8.03
N ARG A 120 -9.64 -6.29 8.93
CA ARG A 120 -10.07 -6.38 10.33
C ARG A 120 -8.91 -6.41 11.34
N SER A 121 -7.70 -6.09 10.91
CA SER A 121 -6.49 -6.11 11.75
C SER A 121 -6.44 -4.93 12.73
N ASP A 122 -5.27 -4.71 13.33
CA ASP A 122 -4.90 -3.50 14.06
C ASP A 122 -5.24 -2.21 13.28
N PRO A 123 -5.42 -1.07 13.97
CA PRO A 123 -5.92 0.15 13.36
C PRO A 123 -5.14 0.62 12.13
N LEU A 124 -3.80 0.57 12.15
CA LEU A 124 -2.98 1.13 11.07
C LEU A 124 -3.02 0.24 9.84
N THR A 125 -2.83 -1.07 10.01
CA THR A 125 -2.98 -2.05 8.94
C THR A 125 -4.38 -1.99 8.33
N ARG A 126 -5.40 -1.87 9.18
CA ARG A 126 -6.79 -1.76 8.76
C ARG A 126 -7.02 -0.53 7.88
N ILE A 127 -6.58 0.65 8.29
CA ILE A 127 -6.71 1.89 7.50
C ILE A 127 -6.07 1.75 6.12
N SER A 128 -4.85 1.19 6.07
CA SER A 128 -4.14 0.97 4.80
C SER A 128 -4.85 -0.04 3.91
N ALA A 129 -5.37 -1.14 4.48
CA ALA A 129 -6.12 -2.14 3.72
C ALA A 129 -7.42 -1.56 3.13
N TRP A 130 -8.17 -0.78 3.91
CA TRP A 130 -9.38 -0.10 3.45
C TRP A 130 -9.09 0.99 2.41
N SER A 131 -7.90 1.62 2.45
CA SER A 131 -7.44 2.53 1.39
C SER A 131 -7.13 1.81 0.07
N LEU A 132 -6.70 0.54 0.13
CA LEU A 132 -6.40 -0.28 -1.04
C LEU A 132 -7.64 -0.97 -1.63
N LEU A 133 -8.67 -1.19 -0.80
CA LEU A 133 -9.90 -1.88 -1.16
C LEU A 133 -10.58 -1.37 -2.46
N PRO A 134 -10.70 -0.05 -2.74
CA PRO A 134 -11.31 0.43 -3.99
C PRO A 134 -10.63 -0.13 -5.23
N TYR A 135 -9.30 -0.20 -5.23
CA TYR A 135 -8.52 -0.71 -6.34
C TYR A 135 -8.73 -2.21 -6.55
N PHE A 136 -8.86 -2.96 -5.46
CA PHE A 136 -9.06 -4.41 -5.52
C PHE A 136 -10.47 -4.77 -6.00
N LEU A 137 -11.47 -3.95 -5.64
CA LEU A 137 -12.83 -4.07 -6.15
C LEU A 137 -12.89 -3.75 -7.66
N GLU A 138 -12.21 -2.68 -8.09
CA GLU A 138 -12.18 -2.25 -9.50
C GLU A 138 -11.70 -3.36 -10.44
N VAL A 139 -10.70 -4.13 -10.00
CA VAL A 139 -10.06 -5.17 -10.80
C VAL A 139 -10.64 -6.57 -10.56
N GLY A 140 -11.68 -6.68 -9.72
CA GLY A 140 -12.32 -7.95 -9.37
C GLY A 140 -11.37 -8.92 -8.65
N LEU A 141 -10.43 -8.38 -7.85
CA LEU A 141 -9.52 -9.17 -7.02
C LEU A 141 -10.20 -9.65 -5.75
N ILE A 142 -11.11 -8.84 -5.19
CA ILE A 142 -11.91 -9.16 -4.02
C ILE A 142 -13.36 -8.74 -4.25
N GLU A 143 -14.29 -9.38 -3.55
CA GLU A 143 -15.67 -8.90 -3.45
C GLU A 143 -15.81 -7.83 -2.36
N LYS A 144 -16.91 -7.09 -2.41
CA LYS A 144 -17.21 -6.07 -1.40
C LYS A 144 -17.44 -6.74 -0.04
N PRO A 145 -16.76 -6.29 1.04
CA PRO A 145 -16.97 -6.88 2.36
C PRO A 145 -18.39 -6.62 2.87
N ASP A 146 -18.98 -7.63 3.51
CA ASP A 146 -20.34 -7.55 4.08
C ASP A 146 -20.42 -6.62 5.31
N LYS A 147 -19.29 -6.40 5.98
CA LYS A 147 -19.19 -5.63 7.22
C LYS A 147 -18.22 -4.46 7.09
N ASP A 148 -18.62 -3.33 7.65
CA ASP A 148 -17.78 -2.15 7.79
C ASP A 148 -16.98 -2.22 9.11
N TYR A 149 -15.78 -2.77 9.02
CA TYR A 149 -14.81 -2.79 10.12
C TYR A 149 -14.04 -1.48 10.29
N LEU A 150 -14.16 -0.54 9.34
CA LEU A 150 -13.43 0.72 9.37
C LEU A 150 -14.11 1.70 10.33
N THR A 151 -15.44 1.79 10.28
CA THR A 151 -16.22 2.67 11.18
C THR A 151 -16.02 2.32 12.65
N GLU A 152 -15.79 1.04 12.99
CA GLU A 152 -15.49 0.60 14.36
C GLU A 152 -14.25 1.29 14.97
N LEU A 153 -13.29 1.73 14.14
CA LEU A 153 -12.08 2.41 14.62
C LEU A 153 -12.39 3.77 15.27
N LEU A 154 -13.49 4.43 14.90
CA LEU A 154 -13.86 5.73 15.46
C LEU A 154 -14.25 5.63 16.95
N GLU A 155 -14.72 4.46 17.37
CA GLU A 155 -15.17 4.19 18.75
C GLU A 155 -14.01 3.74 19.67
N GLN A 156 -12.91 3.28 19.09
CA GLN A 156 -11.73 2.85 19.84
C GLN A 156 -10.98 4.04 20.48
N PRO A 157 -10.19 3.83 21.54
CA PRO A 157 -9.39 4.87 22.19
C PRO A 157 -8.13 5.23 21.37
N LEU A 158 -8.32 5.61 20.10
CA LEU A 158 -7.26 6.00 19.19
C LEU A 158 -6.95 7.49 19.27
N ASN A 159 -5.72 7.84 18.90
CA ASN A 159 -5.30 9.23 18.75
C ASN A 159 -6.20 9.97 17.73
N ILE A 160 -6.55 11.22 18.04
CA ILE A 160 -7.39 12.07 17.17
C ILE A 160 -6.85 12.18 15.73
N HIS A 161 -5.53 12.23 15.55
CA HIS A 161 -4.90 12.23 14.22
C HIS A 161 -5.31 11.02 13.38
N ILE A 162 -5.37 9.83 14.00
CA ILE A 162 -5.81 8.59 13.34
C ILE A 162 -7.31 8.67 13.04
N LYS A 163 -8.13 9.12 14.00
CA LYS A 163 -9.58 9.23 13.82
C LYS A 163 -9.98 10.20 12.71
N VAL A 164 -9.28 11.33 12.57
CA VAL A 164 -9.47 12.29 11.48
C VAL A 164 -9.23 11.60 10.13
N ASN A 165 -8.14 10.84 9.99
CA ASN A 165 -7.85 10.09 8.77
C ASN A 165 -8.93 9.05 8.47
N VAL A 166 -9.41 8.33 9.49
CA VAL A 166 -10.50 7.35 9.35
C VAL A 166 -11.79 8.02 8.86
N VAL A 167 -12.17 9.18 9.41
CA VAL A 167 -13.35 9.93 8.95
C VAL A 167 -13.26 10.24 7.46
N TYR A 168 -12.14 10.77 6.98
CA TYR A 168 -11.99 11.10 5.57
C TYR A 168 -12.00 9.86 4.66
N LEU A 169 -11.35 8.77 5.09
CA LEU A 169 -11.39 7.51 4.35
C LEU A 169 -12.82 6.96 4.27
N ILE A 170 -13.60 7.02 5.35
CA ILE A 170 -15.00 6.61 5.36
C ILE A 170 -15.82 7.45 4.37
N LEU A 171 -15.65 8.78 4.36
CA LEU A 171 -16.37 9.65 3.43
C LEU A 171 -16.01 9.34 1.98
N GLU A 172 -14.73 9.13 1.67
CA GLU A 172 -14.26 8.75 0.34
C GLU A 172 -14.87 7.41 -0.12
N LEU A 173 -14.79 6.38 0.74
CA LEU A 173 -15.35 5.07 0.45
C LEU A 173 -16.88 5.10 0.29
N LYS A 174 -17.54 6.01 1.00
CA LYS A 174 -18.98 6.24 0.86
C LYS A 174 -19.32 6.90 -0.48
N GLU A 175 -18.56 7.92 -0.88
CA GLU A 175 -18.70 8.56 -2.20
C GLU A 175 -18.52 7.52 -3.33
N LYS A 176 -17.61 6.56 -3.15
CA LYS A 176 -17.39 5.43 -4.08
C LYS A 176 -18.44 4.32 -3.98
N GLY A 177 -19.42 4.40 -3.08
CA GLY A 177 -20.45 3.37 -2.87
C GLY A 177 -19.92 2.07 -2.23
N ILE A 178 -18.69 2.08 -1.72
CA ILE A 178 -18.04 0.91 -1.10
C ILE A 178 -18.60 0.70 0.30
N ILE A 179 -18.82 1.77 1.07
CA ILE A 179 -19.50 1.68 2.37
C ILE A 179 -20.79 2.50 2.37
N ASN A 180 -21.87 1.88 2.84
CA ASN A 180 -23.20 2.51 2.81
C ASN A 180 -23.66 2.88 4.22
N ASN A 181 -23.49 1.97 5.18
CA ASN A 181 -23.96 2.10 6.55
C ASN A 181 -22.84 2.61 7.44
N VAL A 182 -22.79 3.94 7.58
CA VAL A 182 -21.77 4.64 8.37
C VAL A 182 -22.38 5.09 9.69
N ASN A 183 -21.66 4.88 10.79
CA ASN A 183 -22.06 5.38 12.11
C ASN A 183 -21.85 6.91 12.16
N VAL A 184 -22.90 7.65 11.85
CA VAL A 184 -22.91 9.12 11.84
C VAL A 184 -22.56 9.70 13.21
N ASP A 185 -23.02 9.07 14.29
CA ASP A 185 -22.76 9.53 15.66
C ASP A 185 -21.28 9.37 16.04
N ALA A 186 -20.62 8.32 15.56
CA ALA A 186 -19.18 8.14 15.73
C ALA A 186 -18.36 9.20 14.97
N ILE A 187 -18.74 9.53 13.73
CA ILE A 187 -18.11 10.62 12.97
C ILE A 187 -18.31 11.96 13.68
N LYS A 188 -19.54 12.24 14.13
CA LYS A 188 -19.88 13.49 14.82
C LYS A 188 -18.96 13.71 16.03
N LYS A 189 -18.74 12.69 16.86
CA LYS A 189 -17.82 12.78 18.02
C LYS A 189 -16.39 13.17 17.64
N VAL A 190 -15.90 12.74 16.47
CA VAL A 190 -14.55 13.11 15.99
C VAL A 190 -14.52 14.54 15.50
N ILE A 191 -15.57 14.97 14.79
CA ILE A 191 -15.71 16.34 14.27
C ILE A 191 -15.84 17.37 15.39
N GLU A 192 -16.46 17.00 16.51
CA GLU A 192 -16.60 17.84 17.70
C GLU A 192 -15.30 18.00 18.50
N ASP A 193 -14.23 17.25 18.15
CA ASP A 193 -12.91 17.45 18.78
C ASP A 193 -12.38 18.86 18.46
N PRO A 194 -11.93 19.64 19.45
CA PRO A 194 -11.42 21.00 19.24
C PRO A 194 -10.27 21.09 18.23
N ASN A 195 -9.51 20.02 18.03
CA ASN A 195 -8.40 19.98 17.09
C ASN A 195 -8.81 19.56 15.67
N PHE A 196 -10.05 19.10 15.45
CA PHE A 196 -10.49 18.52 14.18
C PHE A 196 -10.21 19.42 12.96
N ILE A 197 -10.62 20.69 13.04
CA ILE A 197 -10.43 21.66 11.95
C ILE A 197 -8.95 21.90 11.69
N LYS A 198 -8.18 22.17 12.77
CA LYS A 198 -6.74 22.43 12.67
C LYS A 198 -5.99 21.24 12.06
N LEU A 199 -6.34 20.01 12.45
CA LEU A 199 -5.74 18.80 11.91
C LEU A 199 -6.13 18.57 10.46
N SER A 200 -7.39 18.80 10.12
CA SER A 200 -7.86 18.70 8.75
C SER A 200 -7.13 19.67 7.82
N GLU A 201 -6.92 20.91 8.26
CA GLU A 201 -6.14 21.91 7.51
C GLU A 201 -4.68 21.49 7.37
N ALA A 202 -4.06 20.99 8.44
CA ALA A 202 -2.68 20.50 8.41
C ALA A 202 -2.49 19.29 7.47
N TYR A 203 -3.54 18.49 7.25
CA TYR A 203 -3.54 17.36 6.33
C TYR A 203 -4.12 17.70 4.95
N GLU A 204 -4.35 18.98 4.67
CA GLU A 204 -4.90 19.46 3.40
C GLU A 204 -6.24 18.79 3.04
N LYS A 205 -7.06 18.48 4.05
CA LYS A 205 -8.39 17.89 3.90
C LYS A 205 -9.48 18.95 4.00
N ASP A 206 -10.51 18.80 3.16
CA ASP A 206 -11.67 19.69 3.17
C ASP A 206 -12.64 19.34 4.31
N TRP A 207 -12.42 19.96 5.48
CA TRP A 207 -13.26 19.77 6.68
C TRP A 207 -14.72 20.17 6.48
N ARG A 208 -15.02 21.03 5.50
CA ARG A 208 -16.40 21.44 5.22
C ARG A 208 -17.22 20.27 4.69
N LYS A 209 -16.62 19.35 3.92
CA LYS A 209 -17.30 18.13 3.48
C LYS A 209 -17.76 17.27 4.67
N ALA A 210 -16.91 17.14 5.68
CA ALA A 210 -17.22 16.36 6.87
C ALA A 210 -18.37 16.99 7.68
N LEU A 211 -18.36 18.32 7.84
CA LEU A 211 -19.45 19.04 8.50
C LEU A 211 -20.76 18.98 7.72
N GLN A 212 -20.71 19.18 6.41
CA GLN A 212 -21.89 19.10 5.54
C GLN A 212 -22.53 17.72 5.64
N TYR A 213 -21.71 16.65 5.63
CA TYR A 213 -22.18 15.29 5.78
C TYR A 213 -22.99 15.07 7.08
N ILE A 214 -22.51 15.61 8.21
CA ILE A 214 -23.25 15.54 9.48
C ILE A 214 -24.53 16.38 9.43
N HIS A 215 -24.47 17.58 8.85
CA HIS A 215 -25.63 18.46 8.73
C HIS A 215 -26.76 17.80 7.92
N ASP A 216 -26.44 17.26 6.75
CA ASP A 216 -27.41 16.58 5.87
C ASP A 216 -28.07 15.38 6.55
N LYS A 217 -27.34 14.66 7.40
CA LYS A 217 -27.87 13.49 8.13
C LYS A 217 -28.73 13.86 9.32
N ASN A 218 -28.49 14.99 9.98
CA ASN A 218 -29.36 15.46 11.07
C ASN A 218 -30.72 15.91 10.55
N ILE A 219 -30.77 16.60 9.40
CA ILE A 219 -32.04 17.03 8.77
C ILE A 219 -32.95 15.83 8.46
N ILE A 220 -32.38 14.72 7.98
CA ILE A 220 -33.14 13.50 7.66
C ILE A 220 -33.67 12.79 8.93
N ARG A 221 -33.01 12.92 10.08
CA ARG A 221 -33.45 12.30 11.34
C ARG A 221 -34.58 13.07 12.05
N GLU A 222 -34.81 14.33 11.70
CA GLU A 222 -35.82 15.21 12.29
C GLU A 222 -37.15 15.25 11.49
N GLN A 223 -37.25 14.49 10.40
CA GLN A 223 -38.46 14.30 9.58
C GLN A 223 -39.08 12.92 9.83
#